data_AF-A0A917ENT2-F1
#
_entry.id   AF-A0A917ENT2-F1
#
_cell.length_a   1.000
_cell.length_b   1.000
_cell.length_c   1.000
_cell.angle_alpha   90.00
_cell.angle_beta   90.00
_cell.angle_gamma   90.00
#
_symmetry.space_group_name_H-M   'P 1'
#
loop_
_entity.id
_entity.type
_entity.pdbx_description
1 polymer ?
#
loop_
_entity_poly.entity_id
_entity_poly.type
_entity_poly.pdbx_seq_one_letter_code
_entity_poly.pdbx_strand_id
1 'polypeptide(L)' 'MKYGMNKFHCCATCTHFQAKKQSNGMKYLCVRLGYETKPTYTFNCWDPKESVRKLMNKRK' A
#
# COMPACT_ATOMS: atom_id res chain seq x y z
N MET A 1 16.04 15.15 15.55
CA MET A 1 15.00 14.72 16.51
C MET A 1 14.39 13.41 16.05
N LYS A 2 14.15 12.51 17.00
CA LYS A 2 13.71 11.13 16.87
C LYS A 2 12.31 11.00 16.26
N TYR A 3 12.15 10.16 15.25
CA TYR A 3 10.95 9.31 15.10
C TYR A 3 11.39 7.91 14.69
N GLY A 4 11.90 7.17 15.69
CA GLY A 4 11.88 5.72 15.65
C GLY A 4 10.44 5.25 15.86
N MET A 5 9.86 4.67 14.82
CA MET A 5 8.78 3.67 14.78
C MET A 5 8.06 3.83 13.44
N ASN A 6 8.35 2.94 12.49
CA ASN A 6 7.31 2.36 11.66
C ASN A 6 7.78 0.94 11.33
N LYS A 7 7.42 0.01 12.20
CA LYS A 7 7.56 -1.44 11.99
C LYS A 7 6.55 -1.84 10.90
N PHE A 8 6.92 -1.57 9.65
CA PHE A 8 6.24 -1.95 8.40
C PHE A 8 4.71 -1.76 8.37
N HIS A 9 4.27 -0.60 7.87
CA HIS A 9 2.87 -0.39 7.48
C HIS A 9 2.71 -0.63 5.98
N CYS A 10 2.26 -1.82 5.60
CA CYS A 10 1.95 -2.16 4.22
C CYS A 10 0.58 -1.60 3.84
N CYS A 11 0.51 -0.62 2.94
CA CYS A 11 -0.77 -0.07 2.48
C CYS A 11 -1.20 -0.62 1.11
N ALA A 12 -2.50 -0.85 0.97
CA ALA A 12 -3.16 -1.25 -0.29
C ALA A 12 -3.13 -0.17 -1.37
N THR A 13 -2.97 1.10 -0.95
CA THR A 13 -3.04 2.28 -1.81
C THR A 13 -1.68 2.78 -2.28
N CYS A 14 -0.58 2.15 -1.85
CA CYS A 14 0.77 2.53 -2.25
C CYS A 14 0.96 2.43 -3.76
N THR A 15 1.80 3.30 -4.33
CA THR A 15 2.34 3.09 -5.69
C THR A 15 3.04 1.74 -5.84
N HIS A 16 3.71 1.28 -4.78
CA HIS A 16 4.41 -0.01 -4.72
C HIS A 16 3.51 -1.20 -4.33
N PHE A 17 2.18 -1.04 -4.31
CA PHE A 17 1.28 -2.18 -4.12
C PHE A 17 1.17 -2.98 -5.41
N GLN A 18 1.54 -4.26 -5.35
CA GLN A 18 1.48 -5.20 -6.46
C GLN A 18 0.55 -6.38 -6.12
N ALA A 19 -0.41 -6.61 -7.00
CA ALA A 19 -1.26 -7.80 -6.99
C ALA A 19 -0.67 -8.80 -7.99
N LYS A 20 -0.35 -10.00 -7.53
CA LYS A 20 0.17 -11.10 -8.35
C LYS A 20 -0.81 -12.26 -8.29
N LYS A 21 -1.35 -12.64 -9.45
CA LYS A 21 -2.18 -13.85 -9.57
C LYS A 21 -1.25 -15.06 -9.54
N GLN A 22 -1.42 -15.93 -8.56
CA GLN A 22 -0.76 -17.22 -8.47
C GLN A 22 -1.77 -18.34 -8.74
N SER A 23 -1.26 -19.54 -9.01
CA SER A 23 -2.07 -20.75 -9.17
C SER A 23 -2.99 -21.03 -7.96
N ASN A 24 -2.55 -20.62 -6.75
CA ASN A 24 -3.30 -20.78 -5.50
C ASN A 24 -4.15 -19.56 -5.10
N GLY A 25 -4.33 -18.57 -5.99
CA GLY A 25 -5.17 -17.38 -5.74
C GLY A 25 -4.44 -16.05 -5.95
N MET A 26 -5.03 -14.96 -5.42
CA MET A 26 -4.40 -13.64 -5.48
C MET A 26 -3.44 -13.43 -4.30
N LYS A 27 -2.19 -13.09 -4.59
CA LYS A 27 -1.21 -12.64 -3.61
C LYS A 27 -0.97 -11.16 -3.78
N TYR A 28 -0.93 -10.42 -2.68
CA TYR A 28 -0.65 -9.00 -2.71
C TYR A 28 0.62 -8.72 -1.92
N LEU A 29 1.53 -7.97 -2.51
CA LEU A 29 2.83 -7.67 -1.93
C LEU A 29 3.22 -6.22 -2.16
N CYS A 30 3.99 -5.68 -1.23
CA CYS A 30 4.62 -4.38 -1.36
C CYS A 30 5.98 -4.55 -2.05
N VAL A 31 6.15 -4.06 -3.28
CA VAL A 31 7.42 -4.24 -4.02
C VAL A 31 8.58 -3.49 -3.38
N ARG A 32 8.29 -2.40 -2.66
CA ARG A 32 9.29 -1.58 -1.96
C ARG A 32 9.90 -2.29 -0.74
N LEU A 33 9.09 -3.08 -0.03
CA LEU A 33 9.49 -3.69 1.25
C LEU A 33 9.59 -5.21 1.18
N GLY A 34 9.02 -5.85 0.16
CA GLY A 34 9.00 -7.30 -0.01
C GLY A 34 8.00 -8.05 0.88
N TYR A 35 7.17 -7.35 1.65
CA TYR A 35 6.18 -7.99 2.53
C TYR A 35 4.83 -8.24 1.85
N GLU A 36 4.16 -9.29 2.30
CA GLU A 36 2.78 -9.56 1.93
C GLU A 36 1.84 -8.52 2.57
N THR A 37 0.84 -8.09 1.82
CA THR A 37 -0.14 -7.10 2.24
C THR A 37 -1.53 -7.57 1.82
N LYS A 38 -2.58 -6.87 2.24
CA LYS A 38 -3.95 -7.16 1.81
C LYS A 38 -4.65 -5.88 1.35
N PRO A 39 -5.50 -5.95 0.32
CA PRO A 39 -6.24 -4.78 -0.17
C PRO A 39 -7.22 -4.22 0.87
N THR A 40 -7.59 -5.02 1.87
CA THR A 40 -8.46 -4.62 2.99
C THR A 40 -7.74 -3.78 4.04
N TYR A 41 -6.42 -3.64 3.95
CA TYR A 41 -5.63 -2.89 4.93
C TYR A 41 -5.63 -1.40 4.62
N THR A 42 -6.23 -0.63 5.53
CA THR A 42 -6.22 0.83 5.55
C THR A 42 -5.12 1.33 6.49
N PHE A 43 -4.02 1.83 5.91
CA PHE A 43 -2.96 2.50 6.66
C PHE A 43 -2.69 3.88 6.07
N ASN A 44 -2.15 4.78 6.89
CA ASN A 44 -1.67 6.09 6.46
C ASN A 44 -0.47 5.90 5.52
N CYS A 45 -0.75 5.87 4.22
CA CYS A 45 0.25 5.79 3.18
C CYS A 45 0.99 7.12 3.08
N TRP A 46 2.32 7.04 3.03
CA TRP A 46 3.16 8.21 2.82
C TRP A 46 3.29 8.60 1.34
N ASP A 47 2.98 7.67 0.42
CA ASP A 47 3.02 7.89 -1.05
C ASP A 47 1.94 7.06 -1.79
N PRO A 48 0.69 7.53 -1.83
CA PRO A 48 -0.40 6.85 -2.52
C PRO A 48 -0.27 6.97 -4.05
N LYS A 49 -0.81 5.98 -4.79
CA LYS A 49 -0.91 6.06 -6.27
C LYS A 49 -1.54 7.37 -6.71
N GLU A 50 -1.09 7.90 -7.84
CA GLU A 50 -1.64 9.15 -8.38
C GLU A 50 -3.17 9.07 -8.55
N SER A 51 -3.70 7.93 -9.00
CA SER A 51 -5.15 7.72 -9.11
C SER A 51 -5.88 7.86 -7.77
N VAL A 52 -5.27 7.40 -6.68
CA VAL A 52 -5.81 7.55 -5.31
C VAL A 52 -5.73 9.01 -4.88
N ARG A 53 -4.61 9.70 -5.14
CA ARG A 53 -4.46 11.14 -4.87
C ARG A 53 -5.50 11.97 -5.63
N LYS A 54 -5.81 11.64 -6.88
CA LYS A 54 -6.89 12.27 -7.67
C LYS A 54 -8.26 12.03 -7.04
N LEU A 55 -8.56 10.80 -6.60
CA LEU A 55 -9.82 10.48 -5.91
C LEU A 55 -9.96 11.19 -4.56
N MET A 56 -8.88 11.33 -3.79
CA MET A 56 -8.88 12.08 -2.53
C MET A 56 -9.19 13.56 -2.75
N ASN A 57 -8.58 14.18 -3.77
CA ASN A 57 -8.85 15.57 -4.11
C ASN A 57 -10.28 15.80 -4.63
N LYS A 58 -10.86 14.82 -5.37
CA LYS A 58 -12.24 14.93 -5.88
C LYS A 58 -13.31 14.84 -4.79
N ARG A 59 -12.97 14.32 -3.61
CA ARG A 59 -13.85 14.24 -2.43
C ARG A 59 -13.69 15.42 -1.46
N LYS A 60 -12.84 16.38 -1.81
CA LYS A 60 -12.62 17.63 -1.08
C LYS A 60 -13.56 18.69 -1.62
#